data_AF-A0ABD5ZFG1-F1
#
_entry.id   AF-A0ABD5ZFG1-F1
#
_cell.length_a   1.000
_cell.length_b   1.000
_cell.length_c   1.000
_cell.angle_alpha   90.00
_cell.angle_beta   90.00
_cell.angle_gamma   90.00
#
_symmetry.space_group_name_H-M   'P 1'
#
loop_
_entity.id
_entity.type
_entity.pdbx_description
1 polymer ?
#
loop_
_entity_poly.entity_id
_entity_poly.type
_entity_poly.pdbx_seq_one_letter_code
_entity_poly.pdbx_strand_id
1 'polypeptide(L)'
;MDYTRRGVLSVLGLGLLAGCAGRGGSSPAETEPDTIAESPTETQTTTVTTTAESPTETSSTTDSQTATTDDDPTAADETVVAMENVAFSPLRLSIDPGTTVVWENREGLSHNVRAQQFHDVATDWEFRSETVGRDGRIAYEFEREGIYEYDCGIHGSRAMCGVVLVGDVTFEETLPCEE
;
A
#
# COMPACT_ATOMS: atom_id res chain seq x y z
N MET A 1 -1.01 -44.16 -10.57
CA MET A 1 -0.79 -44.32 -9.12
C MET A 1 -2.07 -43.94 -8.41
N ASP A 2 -2.93 -44.93 -8.15
CA ASP A 2 -4.03 -44.79 -7.19
C ASP A 2 -3.47 -44.72 -5.78
N TYR A 3 -3.90 -43.76 -4.96
CA TYR A 3 -4.00 -43.97 -3.51
C TYR A 3 -5.08 -43.06 -2.88
N THR A 4 -6.27 -43.64 -2.76
CA THR A 4 -7.02 -43.80 -1.51
C THR A 4 -7.52 -42.56 -0.75
N ARG A 5 -8.83 -42.35 -0.87
CA ARG A 5 -9.72 -41.69 0.10
C ARG A 5 -9.47 -42.16 1.54
N ARG A 6 -9.36 -41.22 2.48
CA ARG A 6 -9.78 -41.41 3.88
C ARG A 6 -10.51 -40.16 4.37
N GLY A 7 -11.83 -40.28 4.46
CA GLY A 7 -12.65 -39.35 5.24
C GLY A 7 -12.62 -39.74 6.72
N VAL A 8 -12.79 -38.75 7.59
CA VAL A 8 -13.32 -38.95 8.94
C VAL A 8 -14.30 -37.82 9.23
N LEU A 9 -15.53 -38.23 9.52
CA LEU A 9 -16.65 -37.42 9.98
C LEU A 9 -16.47 -36.97 11.43
N SER A 10 -16.98 -35.77 11.70
CA SER A 10 -17.82 -35.37 12.85
C SER A 10 -17.35 -35.66 14.28
N VAL A 11 -17.16 -34.58 15.05
CA VAL A 11 -17.66 -34.51 16.43
C VAL A 11 -18.40 -33.19 16.62
N LEU A 12 -19.71 -33.29 16.80
CA LEU A 12 -20.58 -32.25 17.36
C LEU A 12 -20.26 -32.13 18.86
N GLY A 13 -19.75 -30.96 19.27
CA GLY A 13 -19.62 -30.58 20.68
C GLY A 13 -20.71 -29.59 21.06
N LEU A 14 -21.80 -30.09 21.65
CA LEU A 14 -22.82 -29.30 22.33
C LEU A 14 -22.29 -28.90 23.73
N GLY A 15 -22.18 -27.60 24.00
CA GLY A 15 -21.88 -27.07 25.33
C GLY A 15 -22.78 -25.88 25.65
N LEU A 16 -23.88 -26.14 26.38
CA LEU A 16 -24.63 -25.12 27.11
C LEU A 16 -23.91 -24.82 28.43
N LEU A 17 -23.88 -23.55 28.86
CA LEU A 17 -24.24 -23.12 30.22
C LEU A 17 -24.36 -21.59 30.29
N ALA A 18 -25.45 -21.16 30.91
CA ALA A 18 -25.86 -19.78 31.13
C ALA A 18 -25.32 -19.21 32.45
N GLY A 19 -25.28 -17.88 32.56
CA GLY A 19 -25.11 -17.10 33.81
C GLY A 19 -23.99 -16.06 33.71
N CYS A 20 -24.07 -14.83 34.20
CA CYS A 20 -25.09 -14.07 34.93
C CYS A 20 -24.94 -12.58 34.58
N ALA A 21 -26.05 -11.85 34.60
CA ALA A 21 -26.10 -10.41 34.45
C ALA A 21 -25.40 -9.69 35.62
N GLY A 22 -24.52 -8.74 35.30
CA GLY A 22 -23.99 -7.76 36.24
C GLY A 22 -24.46 -6.36 35.85
N ARG A 23 -25.39 -5.81 36.63
CA ARG A 23 -25.96 -4.47 36.52
C ARG A 23 -25.57 -3.68 37.77
N GLY A 24 -25.03 -2.47 37.60
CA GLY A 24 -24.95 -1.49 38.68
C GLY A 24 -23.77 -0.54 38.55
N GLY A 25 -24.07 0.75 38.35
CA GLY A 25 -23.09 1.84 38.45
C GLY A 25 -23.50 3.09 37.68
N SER A 26 -24.47 3.84 38.20
CA SER A 26 -24.90 5.14 37.68
C SER A 26 -24.09 6.29 38.30
N SER A 27 -23.72 7.28 37.46
CA SER A 27 -23.57 8.73 37.70
C SER A 27 -22.48 9.26 38.67
N PRO A 28 -21.95 10.49 38.49
CA PRO A 28 -22.69 11.68 38.03
C PRO A 28 -22.12 12.45 36.83
N ALA A 29 -23.04 13.23 36.25
CA ALA A 29 -22.83 14.40 35.40
C ALA A 29 -22.36 15.62 36.24
N GLU A 30 -22.26 16.78 35.57
CA GLU A 30 -21.88 18.13 36.04
C GLU A 30 -20.41 18.46 35.69
N THR A 31 -20.06 19.48 34.89
CA THR A 31 -20.70 20.77 34.59
C THR A 31 -20.06 21.41 33.35
N GLU A 32 -20.86 21.95 32.42
CA GLU A 32 -20.44 22.97 31.45
C GLU A 32 -20.40 24.36 32.12
N PRO A 33 -19.63 25.33 31.61
CA PRO A 33 -20.35 26.45 31.03
C PRO A 33 -19.72 27.09 29.79
N ASP A 34 -20.63 27.50 28.90
CA ASP A 34 -20.73 28.79 28.19
C ASP A 34 -19.49 29.39 27.52
N THR A 35 -19.59 29.66 26.20
CA THR A 35 -19.98 31.00 25.69
C THR A 35 -19.88 31.07 24.17
N ILE A 36 -20.79 31.87 23.62
CA ILE A 36 -21.24 32.06 22.24
C ILE A 36 -20.36 33.07 21.47
N ALA A 37 -20.46 32.99 20.13
CA ALA A 37 -20.24 34.03 19.12
C ALA A 37 -18.81 34.06 18.52
N GLU A 38 -18.58 34.11 17.20
CA GLU A 38 -19.31 34.81 16.13
C GLU A 38 -19.28 34.07 14.77
N SER A 39 -20.11 34.59 13.87
CA SER A 39 -20.49 34.17 12.51
C SER A 39 -19.38 34.09 11.44
N PRO A 40 -19.67 33.48 10.26
CA PRO A 40 -18.73 33.26 9.17
C PRO A 40 -18.65 34.48 8.24
N THR A 41 -17.60 34.54 7.40
CA THR A 41 -17.60 35.01 5.99
C THR A 41 -16.18 35.38 5.61
N GLU A 42 -15.51 34.56 4.79
CA GLU A 42 -14.59 35.08 3.79
C GLU A 42 -14.77 34.31 2.46
N THR A 43 -15.51 34.98 1.58
CA THR A 43 -15.16 35.26 0.18
C THR A 43 -14.63 34.12 -0.67
N GLN A 44 -15.55 33.56 -1.45
CA GLN A 44 -15.29 32.97 -2.75
C GLN A 44 -14.48 33.96 -3.62
N THR A 45 -13.34 33.52 -4.15
CA THR A 45 -12.77 34.11 -5.37
C THR A 45 -12.53 33.00 -6.37
N THR A 46 -13.42 32.98 -7.36
CA THR A 46 -13.23 32.31 -8.64
C THR A 46 -12.19 33.06 -9.45
N THR A 47 -11.14 32.36 -9.88
CA THR A 47 -10.39 32.73 -11.09
C THR A 47 -10.24 31.51 -11.97
N VAL A 48 -11.12 31.45 -12.98
CA VAL A 48 -10.95 30.67 -14.19
C VAL A 48 -9.95 31.42 -15.06
N THR A 49 -8.83 30.79 -15.43
CA THR A 49 -8.13 31.10 -16.68
C THR A 49 -7.53 29.82 -17.24
N THR A 50 -8.24 29.27 -18.22
CA THR A 50 -7.70 28.35 -19.24
C THR A 50 -6.80 29.16 -20.17
N THR A 51 -5.54 28.77 -20.30
CA THR A 51 -4.74 29.05 -21.49
C THR A 51 -3.89 27.83 -21.79
N ALA A 52 -4.32 27.10 -22.81
CA ALA A 52 -3.53 26.09 -23.49
C ALA A 52 -2.52 26.80 -24.40
N GLU A 53 -1.23 26.56 -24.18
CA GLU A 53 -0.20 26.81 -25.18
C GLU A 53 0.60 25.52 -25.37
N SER A 54 0.24 24.82 -26.44
CA SER A 54 1.07 23.82 -27.09
C SER A 54 1.77 24.52 -28.26
N PRO A 55 3.10 24.44 -28.34
CA PRO A 55 3.69 24.17 -29.63
C PRO A 55 4.76 23.07 -29.60
N THR A 56 4.58 22.14 -30.53
CA THR A 56 5.59 21.72 -31.51
C THR A 56 6.73 20.82 -31.03
N GLU A 57 6.45 19.52 -31.17
CA GLU A 57 7.36 18.47 -31.65
C GLU A 57 8.53 19.03 -32.50
N THR A 58 9.75 18.93 -32.00
CA THR A 58 10.96 18.98 -32.83
C THR A 58 11.71 17.68 -32.65
N SER A 59 11.48 16.76 -33.58
CA SER A 59 12.38 15.64 -33.84
C SER A 59 13.73 16.19 -34.30
N SER A 60 14.80 15.74 -33.66
CA SER A 60 16.15 15.82 -34.22
C SER A 60 16.96 14.62 -33.74
N THR A 61 17.09 13.66 -34.65
CA THR A 61 18.07 12.57 -34.63
C THR A 61 19.48 13.15 -34.65
N THR A 62 20.42 12.61 -33.87
CA THR A 62 21.79 12.28 -34.29
C THR A 62 22.54 11.53 -33.19
N ASP A 63 23.01 10.36 -33.60
CA ASP A 63 23.92 9.39 -33.00
C ASP A 63 25.25 10.01 -32.51
N SER A 64 25.72 9.62 -31.33
CA SER A 64 27.15 9.28 -31.14
C SER A 64 27.40 8.66 -29.77
N GLN A 65 27.68 7.36 -29.85
CA GLN A 65 28.34 6.49 -28.88
C GLN A 65 29.52 7.18 -28.16
N THR A 66 29.53 7.08 -26.83
CA THR A 66 30.77 7.03 -26.05
C THR A 66 30.53 6.05 -24.91
N ALA A 67 30.89 4.79 -25.15
CA ALA A 67 31.01 3.79 -24.09
C ALA A 67 32.35 4.01 -23.40
N THR A 68 32.37 4.86 -22.38
CA THR A 68 33.37 4.81 -21.32
C THR A 68 32.84 3.87 -20.26
N THR A 69 33.45 2.68 -20.16
CA THR A 69 33.28 1.78 -19.01
C THR A 69 33.98 2.44 -17.83
N ASP A 70 33.24 3.27 -17.11
CA ASP A 70 33.55 3.63 -15.73
C ASP A 70 32.95 2.52 -14.86
N ASP A 71 33.81 1.79 -14.16
CA ASP A 71 33.43 0.84 -13.10
C ASP A 71 33.01 1.67 -11.88
N ASP A 72 31.94 2.44 -12.05
CA ASP A 72 31.22 3.08 -10.96
C ASP A 72 30.43 1.96 -10.25
N PRO A 73 30.48 1.85 -8.91
CA PRO A 73 29.64 0.89 -8.21
C PRO A 73 28.20 1.19 -8.61
N THR A 74 27.62 0.30 -9.42
CA THR A 74 26.29 0.44 -10.03
C THR A 74 25.33 0.96 -8.96
N ALA A 75 24.90 2.22 -9.10
CA ALA A 75 23.85 2.76 -8.26
C ALA A 75 22.68 1.78 -8.33
N ALA A 76 22.29 1.22 -7.18
CA ALA A 76 21.19 0.28 -7.13
C ALA A 76 19.96 0.93 -7.77
N ASP A 77 19.34 0.25 -8.73
CA ASP A 77 18.16 0.76 -9.39
C ASP A 77 17.07 1.01 -8.34
N GLU A 78 16.64 2.26 -8.21
CA GLU A 78 15.66 2.70 -7.23
C GLU A 78 14.36 3.04 -7.96
N THR A 79 13.24 2.44 -7.53
CA THR A 79 11.92 2.66 -8.13
C THR A 79 10.91 3.08 -7.08
N VAL A 80 10.07 4.08 -7.40
CA VAL A 80 9.14 4.68 -6.44
C VAL A 80 7.71 4.15 -6.60
N VAL A 81 7.09 3.80 -5.47
CA VAL A 81 5.65 3.59 -5.31
C VAL A 81 5.08 4.75 -4.49
N ALA A 82 4.13 5.51 -5.04
CA ALA A 82 3.45 6.56 -4.30
C ALA A 82 2.39 5.97 -3.37
N MET A 83 2.31 6.50 -2.15
CA MET A 83 1.17 6.31 -1.24
C MET A 83 0.33 7.59 -1.27
N GLU A 84 -0.81 7.53 -1.98
CA GLU A 84 -1.73 8.65 -2.14
C GLU A 84 -3.16 8.14 -2.38
N ASN A 85 -4.16 8.88 -1.92
CA ASN A 85 -5.57 8.50 -2.02
C ASN A 85 -5.88 7.14 -1.38
N VAL A 86 -5.20 6.80 -0.27
CA VAL A 86 -5.32 5.49 0.40
C VAL A 86 -5.01 4.32 -0.56
N ALA A 87 -4.09 4.53 -1.51
CA ALA A 87 -3.67 3.52 -2.48
C ALA A 87 -2.15 3.52 -2.67
N PHE A 88 -1.63 2.38 -3.11
CA PHE A 88 -0.27 2.27 -3.65
C PHE A 88 -0.31 2.46 -5.17
N SER A 89 0.55 3.32 -5.71
CA SER A 89 0.63 3.62 -7.14
C SER A 89 2.08 3.52 -7.66
N PRO A 90 2.40 2.61 -8.58
CA PRO A 90 1.47 1.65 -9.20
C PRO A 90 1.02 0.56 -8.22
N LEU A 91 -0.17 -0.01 -8.47
CA LEU A 91 -0.72 -1.12 -7.68
C LEU A 91 0.07 -2.43 -7.88
N ARG A 92 0.53 -2.65 -9.12
CA ARG A 92 1.38 -3.76 -9.55
C ARG A 92 2.67 -3.17 -10.10
N LEU A 93 3.80 -3.52 -9.50
CA LEU A 93 5.11 -3.04 -9.91
C LEU A 93 5.96 -4.21 -10.41
N SER A 94 6.54 -4.12 -11.61
CA SER A 94 7.51 -5.10 -12.13
C SER A 94 8.92 -4.52 -12.08
N ILE A 95 9.86 -5.29 -11.55
CA ILE A 95 11.28 -4.91 -11.37
C ILE A 95 12.22 -6.09 -11.60
N ASP A 96 13.48 -5.80 -11.89
CA ASP A 96 14.54 -6.81 -11.90
C ASP A 96 15.02 -7.15 -10.47
N PRO A 97 15.51 -8.38 -10.21
CA PRO A 97 16.14 -8.71 -8.94
C PRO A 97 17.31 -7.77 -8.61
N GLY A 98 17.40 -7.33 -7.36
CA GLY A 98 18.36 -6.33 -6.86
C GLY A 98 17.83 -4.90 -6.87
N THR A 99 16.64 -4.65 -7.39
CA THR A 99 16.02 -3.31 -7.37
C THR A 99 15.56 -2.94 -5.96
N THR A 100 15.82 -1.69 -5.54
CA THR A 100 15.24 -1.11 -4.33
C THR A 100 13.93 -0.42 -4.65
N VAL A 101 12.86 -0.82 -3.98
CA VAL A 101 11.56 -0.12 -4.06
C VAL A 101 11.45 0.85 -2.90
N VAL A 102 11.04 2.08 -3.22
CA VAL A 102 10.77 3.13 -2.24
C VAL A 102 9.30 3.51 -2.27
N TRP A 103 8.62 3.32 -1.15
CA TRP A 103 7.29 3.83 -0.94
C TRP A 103 7.37 5.25 -0.38
N GLU A 104 6.81 6.22 -1.09
CA GLU A 104 6.80 7.64 -0.72
C GLU A 104 5.39 8.09 -0.35
N ASN A 105 5.20 8.63 0.85
CA ASN A 105 3.91 9.16 1.27
C ASN A 105 3.69 10.56 0.71
N ARG A 106 2.75 10.69 -0.23
CA ARG A 106 2.42 11.97 -0.88
C ARG A 106 1.18 12.63 -0.29
N GLU A 107 0.54 12.00 0.70
CA GLU A 107 -0.66 12.52 1.34
C GLU A 107 -0.50 12.79 2.84
N GLY A 108 -1.58 13.26 3.47
CA GLY A 108 -1.57 13.66 4.88
C GLY A 108 -1.86 12.51 5.85
N LEU A 109 -2.40 11.39 5.34
CA LEU A 109 -2.66 10.20 6.13
C LEU A 109 -1.36 9.44 6.38
N SER A 110 -1.27 8.77 7.52
CA SER A 110 -0.10 7.95 7.85
C SER A 110 -0.20 6.57 7.22
N HIS A 111 0.93 6.08 6.69
CA HIS A 111 1.01 4.79 6.01
C HIS A 111 2.18 3.96 6.52
N ASN A 112 2.11 2.66 6.26
CA ASN A 112 3.21 1.71 6.41
C ASN A 112 3.07 0.63 5.35
N VAL A 113 4.11 -0.19 5.20
CA VAL A 113 4.13 -1.36 4.32
C VAL A 113 4.31 -2.59 5.18
N ARG A 114 3.43 -3.57 5.00
CA ARG A 114 3.51 -4.87 5.66
C ARG A 114 3.39 -5.96 4.60
N ALA A 115 4.36 -6.88 4.60
CA ALA A 115 4.31 -8.10 3.81
C ALA A 115 3.05 -8.91 4.13
N GLN A 116 2.40 -9.39 3.09
CA GLN A 116 1.22 -10.23 3.17
C GLN A 116 1.33 -11.37 2.15
N GLN A 117 0.51 -12.39 2.35
CA GLN A 117 0.29 -13.47 1.39
C GLN A 117 -1.23 -13.62 1.24
N PHE A 118 -1.79 -12.97 0.22
CA PHE A 118 -3.20 -13.06 -0.13
C PHE A 118 -3.48 -14.28 -1.00
N HIS A 119 -2.52 -14.65 -1.86
CA HIS A 119 -2.63 -15.77 -2.79
C HIS A 119 -1.53 -16.82 -2.56
N ASP A 120 -1.83 -18.08 -2.92
CA ASP A 120 -0.90 -19.22 -2.77
C ASP A 120 0.39 -19.06 -3.61
N VAL A 121 0.34 -18.25 -4.66
CA VAL A 121 1.47 -17.97 -5.56
C VAL A 121 2.45 -16.94 -4.99
N ALA A 122 2.07 -16.23 -3.91
CA ALA A 122 2.88 -15.17 -3.35
C ALA A 122 4.02 -15.68 -2.47
N THR A 123 5.17 -15.05 -2.61
CA THR A 123 6.39 -15.27 -1.84
C THR A 123 6.20 -14.77 -0.40
N ASP A 124 6.60 -15.59 0.56
CA ASP A 124 6.74 -15.15 1.96
C ASP A 124 8.05 -14.36 2.14
N TRP A 125 7.95 -13.15 2.70
CA TRP A 125 9.07 -12.20 2.79
C TRP A 125 9.18 -11.42 4.11
N GLU A 126 8.35 -11.74 5.11
CA GLU A 126 8.43 -11.26 6.51
C GLU A 126 8.87 -9.79 6.70
N PHE A 127 8.34 -8.86 5.89
CA PHE A 127 8.67 -7.43 5.98
C PHE A 127 7.59 -6.62 6.73
N ARG A 128 8.03 -5.66 7.56
CA ARG A 128 7.15 -4.67 8.20
C ARG A 128 7.91 -3.37 8.44
N SER A 129 7.42 -2.28 7.87
CA SER A 129 8.02 -0.96 8.05
C SER A 129 7.54 -0.25 9.32
N GLU A 130 8.22 0.84 9.67
CA GLU A 130 7.66 1.88 10.54
C GLU A 130 6.50 2.62 9.85
N THR A 131 5.76 3.40 10.64
CA THR A 131 4.68 4.26 10.11
C THR A 131 5.24 5.62 9.74
N VAL A 132 4.92 6.08 8.53
CA VAL A 132 5.39 7.35 7.98
C VAL A 132 4.22 8.30 7.74
N GLY A 133 4.43 9.58 8.08
CA GLY A 133 3.53 10.67 7.69
C GLY A 133 3.87 11.20 6.30
N ARG A 134 3.30 12.36 5.94
CA ARG A 134 3.60 13.08 4.69
C ARG A 134 5.11 13.21 4.45
N ASP A 135 5.51 13.04 3.20
CA ASP A 135 6.89 13.09 2.69
C ASP A 135 7.82 12.01 3.25
N GLY A 136 7.30 11.12 4.10
CA GLY A 136 8.07 10.00 4.64
C GLY A 136 8.27 8.88 3.61
N ARG A 137 9.38 8.16 3.76
CA ARG A 137 9.84 7.14 2.81
C ARG A 137 10.13 5.82 3.51
N ILE A 138 9.80 4.72 2.85
CA ILE A 138 10.10 3.35 3.26
C ILE A 138 10.85 2.71 2.09
N ALA A 139 11.93 1.98 2.36
CA ALA A 139 12.73 1.33 1.32
C ALA A 139 12.90 -0.17 1.61
N TYR A 140 12.93 -0.99 0.56
CA TYR A 140 13.25 -2.41 0.61
C TYR A 140 13.90 -2.88 -0.69
N GLU A 141 14.99 -3.64 -0.58
CA GLU A 141 15.68 -4.25 -1.72
C GLU A 141 15.16 -5.66 -1.99
N PHE A 142 14.74 -5.91 -3.23
CA PHE A 142 14.20 -7.20 -3.65
C PHE A 142 15.26 -8.04 -4.37
N GLU A 143 16.02 -8.84 -3.64
CA GLU A 143 17.14 -9.62 -4.20
C GLU A 143 16.72 -10.89 -4.98
N ARG A 144 15.49 -11.39 -4.76
CA ARG A 144 15.06 -12.71 -5.26
C ARG A 144 13.83 -12.58 -6.15
N GLU A 145 13.79 -13.40 -7.21
CA GLU A 145 12.62 -13.54 -8.06
C GLU A 145 11.40 -14.01 -7.24
N GLY A 146 10.22 -13.46 -7.54
CA GLY A 146 8.99 -13.82 -6.84
C GLY A 146 7.87 -12.78 -6.91
N ILE A 147 6.74 -13.13 -6.28
CA ILE A 147 5.53 -12.31 -6.22
C ILE A 147 5.36 -11.83 -4.78
N TYR A 148 5.57 -10.54 -4.53
CA TYR A 148 5.64 -9.96 -3.19
C TYR A 148 4.42 -9.10 -2.90
N GLU A 149 3.45 -9.68 -2.22
CA GLU A 149 2.21 -8.98 -1.84
C GLU A 149 2.36 -8.23 -0.52
N TYR A 150 1.63 -7.12 -0.40
CA TYR A 150 1.64 -6.29 0.81
C TYR A 150 0.36 -5.51 1.01
N ASP A 151 0.14 -5.06 2.23
CA ASP A 151 -0.87 -4.06 2.57
C ASP A 151 -0.28 -2.89 3.37
N CYS A 152 -1.11 -1.84 3.51
CA CYS A 152 -0.95 -0.93 4.63
C CYS A 152 -1.66 -1.52 5.84
N GLY A 153 -0.92 -1.77 6.92
CA GLY A 153 -1.48 -2.33 8.15
C GLY A 153 -2.43 -1.41 8.92
N ILE A 154 -2.51 -0.12 8.55
CA ILE A 154 -3.43 0.87 9.15
C ILE A 154 -4.79 0.85 8.45
N HIS A 155 -4.78 0.78 7.12
CA HIS A 155 -5.99 0.84 6.28
C HIS A 155 -6.54 -0.55 5.92
N GLY A 156 -5.70 -1.60 6.03
CA GLY A 156 -6.04 -2.98 5.76
C GLY A 156 -6.06 -3.32 4.26
N SER A 157 -5.89 -4.61 3.95
CA SER A 157 -5.74 -5.10 2.58
C SER A 157 -6.91 -4.82 1.65
N ARG A 158 -8.14 -4.68 2.15
CA ARG A 158 -9.31 -4.34 1.32
C ARG A 158 -9.33 -2.89 0.84
N ALA A 159 -8.61 -2.01 1.50
CA ALA A 159 -8.57 -0.59 1.13
C ALA A 159 -7.24 -0.25 0.43
N MET A 160 -6.13 -0.79 0.93
CA MET A 160 -4.80 -0.40 0.48
C MET A 160 -3.85 -1.59 0.44
N CYS A 161 -3.63 -2.11 -0.75
CA CYS A 161 -2.78 -3.27 -1.01
C CYS A 161 -1.97 -3.08 -2.29
N GLY A 162 -0.97 -3.92 -2.52
CA GLY A 162 -0.17 -3.90 -3.74
C GLY A 162 0.66 -5.16 -3.90
N VAL A 163 1.33 -5.27 -5.05
CA VAL A 163 2.22 -6.39 -5.37
C VAL A 163 3.45 -5.90 -6.13
N VAL A 164 4.62 -6.43 -5.76
CA VAL A 164 5.86 -6.30 -6.50
C VAL A 164 6.19 -7.63 -7.17
N LEU A 165 6.39 -7.60 -8.48
CA LEU A 165 6.78 -8.72 -9.34
C LEU A 165 8.27 -8.58 -9.62
N VAL A 166 9.07 -9.49 -9.09
CA VAL A 166 10.53 -9.44 -9.23
C VAL A 166 10.95 -10.52 -10.19
N GLY A 167 11.65 -10.15 -11.28
CA GLY A 167 12.09 -11.07 -12.34
C GLY A 167 10.98 -11.50 -13.31
N ASP A 168 11.19 -12.62 -14.00
CA ASP A 168 10.29 -13.17 -15.02
C ASP A 168 9.11 -13.92 -14.40
N VAL A 169 8.26 -13.19 -13.65
CA VAL A 169 7.04 -13.73 -13.03
C VAL A 169 5.78 -13.08 -13.60
N THR A 170 4.69 -13.85 -13.63
CA THR A 170 3.37 -13.36 -14.06
C THR A 170 2.38 -13.49 -12.90
N PHE A 171 1.54 -12.48 -12.71
CA PHE A 171 0.50 -12.46 -11.69
C PHE A 171 -0.84 -12.04 -12.31
N GLU A 172 -1.79 -12.97 -12.31
CA GLU A 172 -3.10 -12.82 -12.98
C GLU A 172 -4.28 -12.77 -11.98
N GLU A 173 -3.99 -12.76 -10.67
CA GLU A 173 -5.01 -12.73 -9.62
C GLU A 173 -5.49 -11.30 -9.33
N THR A 174 -6.71 -11.19 -8.80
CA THR A 174 -7.29 -9.93 -8.33
C THR A 174 -6.85 -9.65 -6.90
N LEU A 175 -6.33 -8.45 -6.64
CA LEU A 175 -5.90 -8.07 -5.31
C LEU A 175 -7.11 -7.69 -4.42
N PRO A 176 -7.02 -7.87 -3.09
CA PRO A 176 -8.15 -7.60 -2.19
C PRO A 176 -8.69 -6.16 -2.21
N CYS A 177 -7.89 -5.18 -2.67
CA CYS A 177 -8.28 -3.78 -2.78
C CYS A 177 -8.86 -3.40 -4.16
N GLU A 178 -9.07 -4.38 -5.04
CA GLU A 178 -9.75 -4.21 -6.34
C GLU A 178 -11.20 -4.71 -6.34
N GLU A 179 -11.66 -5.27 -5.22
CA GLU A 179 -13.00 -5.86 -5.02
C GLU A 179 -14.01 -4.90 -4.36
#